data_AF-A0A2N1VHD5-F1
#
_entry.id   AF-A0A2N1VHD5-F1
#
_cell.length_a   1.000
_cell.length_b   1.000
_cell.length_c   1.000
_cell.angle_alpha   90.00
_cell.angle_beta   90.00
_cell.angle_gamma   90.00
#
_symmetry.space_group_name_H-M   'P 1'
#
loop_
_entity.id
_entity.type
_entity.pdbx_description
1 polymer ?
#
loop_
_entity_poly.entity_id
_entity_poly.type
_entity_poly.pdbx_seq_one_letter_code
_entity_poly.pdbx_strand_id
1 'polypeptide(L)'
;MNPLEKFSKKFGFTATETNVVFFILFACVIAVTLNIIKDKKNEKAFLEFNYKIEDSLFNAASGDPGMADSTGNLQEKKIASQPELLDFTKEKFSGKISKINSSSLKKINLNKAGAAELNRLPGFGPKSVAAIIEYRSKKGGFKSINELLNIKGIGIKKLDKIRNLITLD
;
A
#
# COMPACT_ATOMS: atom_id res chain seq x y z
N MET A 1 26.37 52.13 5.47
CA MET A 1 25.31 51.80 6.44
C MET A 1 24.70 50.49 5.98
N ASN A 2 24.80 49.43 6.79
CA ASN A 2 24.35 48.10 6.38
C ASN A 2 22.82 48.06 6.25
N PRO A 3 22.26 47.27 5.31
CA PRO A 3 20.81 47.19 5.14
C PRO A 3 20.08 46.73 6.41
N LEU A 4 20.72 45.88 7.22
CA LEU A 4 20.21 45.47 8.54
C LEU A 4 20.16 46.63 9.55
N GLU A 5 21.15 47.51 9.57
CA GLU A 5 21.18 48.67 10.47
C GLU A 5 20.09 49.68 10.14
N LYS A 6 19.78 49.83 8.84
CA LYS A 6 18.69 50.70 8.39
C LYS A 6 17.33 50.16 8.83
N PHE A 7 17.18 48.84 8.84
CA PHE A 7 15.97 48.16 9.27
C PHE A 7 15.82 48.19 10.80
N SER A 8 16.89 47.87 11.53
CA SER A 8 16.88 47.88 13.00
C SER A 8 16.55 49.26 13.56
N LYS A 9 17.15 50.33 13.01
CA LYS A 9 16.89 51.71 13.42
C LYS A 9 15.46 52.18 13.12
N LYS A 10 14.82 51.65 12.07
CA LYS A 10 13.44 51.99 11.70
C LYS A 10 12.39 51.40 12.64
N PHE A 11 12.70 50.24 13.23
CA PHE A 11 11.80 49.50 14.12
C PHE A 11 12.23 49.52 15.60
N GLY A 12 13.34 50.20 15.93
CA GLY A 12 13.85 50.29 17.30
C GLY A 12 14.53 49.01 17.80
N PHE A 13 14.86 48.07 16.92
CA PHE A 13 15.50 46.81 17.28
C PHE A 13 17.02 46.96 17.46
N THR A 14 17.56 46.14 18.35
CA THR A 14 19.01 45.98 18.50
C THR A 14 19.59 45.12 17.37
N ALA A 15 20.92 45.15 17.21
CA ALA A 15 21.61 44.39 16.15
C ALA A 15 21.41 42.86 16.30
N THR A 16 21.37 42.36 17.53
CA THR A 16 21.17 40.94 17.84
C THR A 16 19.73 40.50 17.61
N GLU A 17 18.74 41.32 17.98
CA GLU A 17 17.32 41.04 17.74
C GLU A 17 17.00 40.97 16.24
N THR A 18 17.60 41.84 15.44
CA THR A 18 17.40 41.84 13.98
C THR A 18 17.86 40.52 13.35
N ASN A 19 18.97 39.96 13.84
CA ASN A 19 19.48 38.65 13.40
C ASN A 19 18.55 37.50 13.83
N VAL A 20 18.00 37.57 15.05
CA VAL A 20 17.05 36.55 15.55
C VAL A 20 15.75 36.59 14.75
N VAL A 21 15.19 37.78 14.50
CA VAL A 21 13.96 37.96 13.71
C VAL A 21 14.16 37.45 12.28
N PHE A 22 15.30 37.75 11.65
CA PHE A 22 15.62 37.24 10.32
C PHE A 22 15.73 35.71 10.29
N PHE A 23 16.37 35.10 11.30
CA PHE A 23 16.47 33.64 11.41
C PHE A 23 15.11 32.97 11.56
N ILE A 24 14.21 33.54 12.38
CA ILE A 24 12.84 33.05 12.56
C ILE A 24 12.06 33.15 11.23
N LEU A 25 12.16 34.29 10.54
CA LEU A 25 11.44 34.52 9.29
C LEU A 25 11.95 33.57 8.18
N PHE A 26 13.26 33.36 8.09
CA PHE A 26 13.87 32.41 7.19
C PHE A 26 13.44 30.96 7.48
N ALA A 27 13.41 30.56 8.76
CA ALA A 27 12.93 29.24 9.17
C ALA A 27 11.45 29.03 8.81
N CYS A 28 10.60 30.05 8.98
CA CYS A 28 9.20 30.02 8.57
C CYS A 28 9.04 29.85 7.05
N VAL A 29 9.84 30.57 6.24
CA VAL A 29 9.81 30.44 4.77
C VAL A 29 10.26 29.04 4.35
N ILE A 30 11.30 28.48 4.96
CA ILE A 30 11.74 27.10 4.72
C ILE A 30 10.63 26.10 5.10
N ALA A 31 9.99 26.26 6.25
CA ALA A 31 8.92 25.38 6.68
C ALA A 31 7.74 25.38 5.70
N VAL A 32 7.30 26.56 5.23
CA VAL A 32 6.22 26.71 4.25
C VAL A 32 6.61 26.08 2.91
N THR A 33 7.82 26.35 2.41
CA THR A 33 8.29 25.77 1.15
C THR A 33 8.41 24.24 1.21
N LEU A 34 8.90 23.68 2.33
CA LEU A 34 8.90 22.23 2.54
C LEU A 34 7.49 21.64 2.63
N ASN A 35 6.54 22.35 3.23
CA ASN A 35 5.14 21.91 3.33
C ASN A 35 4.47 21.83 1.94
N ILE A 36 4.66 22.85 1.10
CA ILE A 36 4.14 22.90 -0.27
C ILE A 36 4.73 21.77 -1.14
N ILE A 37 6.03 21.48 -1.00
CA ILE A 37 6.69 20.41 -1.76
C ILE A 37 6.24 19.01 -1.29
N LYS A 38 5.96 18.84 0.01
CA LYS A 38 5.51 17.56 0.57
C LYS A 38 4.13 17.16 0.06
N ASP A 39 3.24 18.13 -0.18
CA ASP A 39 1.87 17.88 -0.65
C ASP A 39 1.84 17.27 -2.06
N LYS A 40 2.67 17.79 -2.98
CA LYS A 40 2.83 17.24 -4.35
C LYS A 40 3.33 15.79 -4.39
N LYS A 41 3.95 15.28 -3.32
CA LYS A 41 4.48 13.92 -3.27
C LYS A 41 3.43 12.89 -2.84
N ASN A 42 2.32 13.32 -2.25
CA ASN A 42 1.25 12.45 -1.75
C ASN A 42 0.15 12.16 -2.80
N GLU A 43 0.18 12.84 -3.95
CA GLU A 43 -0.78 12.62 -5.05
C GLU A 43 -0.43 11.37 -5.89
N LYS A 44 0.81 10.88 -5.84
CA LYS A 44 1.25 9.76 -6.68
C LYS A 44 1.15 8.43 -5.94
N ALA A 45 -0.04 7.82 -5.99
CA ALA A 45 -0.28 6.39 -6.20
C ALA A 45 -1.66 5.95 -5.66
N PHE A 46 -2.75 6.57 -6.12
CA PHE A 46 -4.00 5.81 -6.14
C PHE A 46 -3.95 4.92 -7.38
N LEU A 47 -3.71 3.62 -7.16
CA LEU A 47 -3.92 2.62 -8.21
C LEU A 47 -5.42 2.67 -8.54
N GLU A 48 -5.75 3.19 -9.71
CA GLU A 48 -7.09 3.12 -10.26
C GLU A 48 -7.39 1.65 -10.57
N PHE A 49 -7.93 0.94 -9.59
CA PHE A 49 -8.37 -0.44 -9.77
C PHE A 49 -9.55 -0.42 -10.73
N ASN A 50 -9.32 -0.80 -11.99
CA ASN A 50 -10.37 -0.95 -13.00
C ASN A 50 -11.10 -2.28 -12.78
N TYR A 51 -12.17 -2.23 -11.99
CA TYR A 51 -12.98 -3.40 -11.63
C TYR A 51 -13.72 -4.04 -12.84
N LYS A 52 -13.81 -3.38 -14.00
CA LYS A 52 -14.53 -3.92 -15.17
C LYS A 52 -13.96 -5.25 -15.69
N ILE A 53 -12.65 -5.46 -15.54
CA ILE A 53 -12.00 -6.66 -16.07
C ILE A 53 -12.37 -7.88 -15.23
N GLU A 54 -12.50 -7.72 -13.92
CA GLU A 54 -12.83 -8.84 -13.02
C GLU A 54 -14.28 -9.30 -13.19
N ASP A 55 -15.23 -8.36 -13.35
CA ASP A 55 -16.64 -8.70 -13.60
C ASP A 55 -16.81 -9.50 -14.90
N SER A 56 -16.03 -9.17 -15.94
CA SER A 56 -16.05 -9.88 -17.22
C SER A 56 -15.50 -11.30 -17.11
N LEU A 57 -14.45 -11.50 -16.31
CA LEU A 57 -13.86 -12.82 -16.08
C LEU A 57 -14.78 -13.72 -15.25
N PHE A 58 -15.49 -13.15 -14.28
CA PHE A 58 -16.47 -13.87 -13.47
C PHE A 58 -17.62 -14.40 -14.32
N ASN A 59 -18.18 -13.56 -15.19
CA ASN A 59 -19.25 -13.96 -16.12
C ASN A 59 -18.78 -15.05 -17.10
N ALA A 60 -17.52 -15.00 -17.54
CA ALA A 60 -16.97 -16.04 -18.41
C ALA A 60 -16.76 -17.38 -17.67
N ALA A 61 -16.41 -17.34 -16.38
CA ALA A 61 -16.12 -18.53 -15.57
C ALA A 61 -17.36 -19.16 -14.91
N SER A 62 -18.43 -18.40 -14.71
CA SER A 62 -19.70 -18.90 -14.18
C SER A 62 -20.48 -19.75 -15.19
N GLY A 63 -20.01 -19.87 -16.43
CA GLY A 63 -20.56 -20.78 -17.44
C GLY A 63 -21.95 -20.37 -17.95
N ASP A 64 -22.39 -19.14 -17.67
CA ASP A 64 -23.60 -18.58 -18.25
C ASP A 64 -23.19 -17.62 -19.37
N PRO A 65 -23.18 -18.06 -20.65
CA PRO A 65 -22.92 -17.18 -21.76
C PRO A 65 -24.15 -16.28 -21.94
N GLY A 66 -24.17 -15.16 -21.21
CA GLY A 66 -25.02 -14.03 -21.53
C GLY A 66 -24.73 -13.59 -22.95
N MET A 67 -25.66 -13.90 -23.84
CA MET A 67 -25.65 -13.64 -25.28
C MET A 67 -25.08 -12.26 -25.64
N ALA A 68 -24.02 -12.26 -26.45
CA ALA A 68 -23.62 -11.11 -27.23
C ALA A 68 -24.40 -11.12 -28.55
N ASP A 69 -25.65 -10.67 -28.51
CA ASP A 69 -26.45 -10.46 -29.72
C ASP A 69 -26.57 -8.95 -29.98
N SER A 70 -25.62 -8.43 -30.74
CA SER A 70 -25.78 -7.19 -31.50
C SER A 70 -26.75 -7.44 -32.65
N THR A 71 -28.05 -7.38 -32.42
CA THR A 71 -29.04 -7.07 -33.47
C THR A 71 -30.26 -6.43 -32.82
N GLY A 72 -30.60 -5.23 -33.26
CA GLY A 72 -31.64 -4.40 -32.66
C GLY A 72 -33.01 -5.07 -32.65
N ASN A 73 -33.54 -5.33 -31.46
CA ASN A 73 -34.95 -5.15 -31.16
C ASN A 73 -35.13 -5.00 -29.64
N LEU A 74 -35.65 -3.84 -29.23
CA LEU A 74 -36.06 -3.59 -27.84
C LEU A 74 -37.37 -4.34 -27.59
N GLN A 75 -37.28 -5.55 -27.04
CA GLN A 75 -38.39 -6.12 -26.30
C GLN A 75 -38.02 -6.14 -24.83
N GLU A 76 -38.64 -5.23 -24.07
CA GLU A 76 -38.56 -5.17 -22.62
C GLU A 76 -38.96 -6.52 -22.03
N LYS A 77 -37.96 -7.33 -21.64
CA LYS A 77 -38.20 -8.39 -20.67
C LYS A 77 -38.40 -7.69 -19.33
N LYS A 78 -39.66 -7.48 -18.99
CA LYS A 78 -40.14 -6.95 -17.70
C LYS A 78 -39.76 -7.93 -16.59
N ILE A 79 -38.48 -7.95 -16.21
CA ILE A 79 -37.98 -8.69 -15.06
C ILE A 79 -38.42 -7.87 -13.85
N ALA A 80 -39.53 -8.32 -13.26
CA ALA A 80 -40.11 -7.71 -12.08
C ALA A 80 -39.01 -7.47 -11.03
N SER A 81 -39.01 -6.27 -10.48
CA SER A 81 -38.31 -5.88 -9.26
C SER A 81 -38.87 -6.69 -8.08
N GLN A 82 -38.64 -8.00 -8.07
CA GLN A 82 -38.68 -8.74 -6.84
C GLN A 82 -37.32 -8.49 -6.18
N PRO A 83 -37.27 -7.81 -5.03
CA PRO A 83 -36.07 -7.89 -4.22
C PRO A 83 -35.92 -9.36 -3.84
N GLU A 84 -35.00 -10.06 -4.47
CA GLU A 84 -34.48 -11.29 -3.88
C GLU A 84 -33.88 -10.87 -2.54
N LEU A 85 -34.64 -11.08 -1.46
CA LEU A 85 -34.12 -11.07 -0.12
C LEU A 85 -32.93 -12.02 -0.13
N LEU A 86 -31.72 -11.45 -0.01
CA LEU A 86 -30.50 -12.22 0.23
C LEU A 86 -30.75 -13.09 1.46
N ASP A 87 -31.02 -14.36 1.22
CA ASP A 87 -31.26 -15.31 2.30
C ASP A 87 -29.92 -15.63 2.97
N PHE A 88 -29.62 -14.89 4.05
CA PHE A 88 -28.43 -15.06 4.88
C PHE A 88 -28.49 -16.33 5.75
N THR A 89 -29.32 -17.31 5.39
CA THR A 89 -29.41 -18.56 6.12
C THR A 89 -28.06 -19.25 6.11
N LYS A 90 -27.62 -19.57 7.32
CA LYS A 90 -26.30 -20.12 7.67
C LYS A 90 -25.96 -21.40 6.88
N GLU A 91 -26.95 -22.05 6.28
CA GLU A 91 -26.79 -23.29 5.52
C GLU A 91 -25.99 -23.11 4.23
N LYS A 92 -26.20 -22.04 3.46
CA LYS A 92 -25.40 -21.80 2.23
C LYS A 92 -23.95 -21.38 2.51
N PHE A 93 -23.70 -20.75 3.66
CA PHE A 93 -22.35 -20.44 4.12
C PHE A 93 -21.66 -21.67 4.74
N SER A 94 -22.39 -22.55 5.41
CA SER A 94 -21.87 -23.77 6.05
C SER A 94 -21.22 -24.74 5.06
N GLY A 95 -21.78 -24.87 3.85
CA GLY A 95 -21.23 -25.75 2.81
C GLY A 95 -19.92 -25.28 2.17
N LYS A 96 -19.59 -23.98 2.25
CA LYS A 96 -18.38 -23.40 1.64
C LYS A 96 -17.28 -23.08 2.67
N ILE A 97 -17.64 -22.87 3.94
CA ILE A 97 -16.69 -22.58 5.02
C ILE A 97 -15.98 -23.86 5.51
N SER A 98 -16.62 -25.03 5.42
CA SER A 98 -16.03 -26.32 5.80
C SER A 98 -14.88 -26.79 4.91
N LYS A 99 -14.63 -26.14 3.76
CA LYS A 99 -13.48 -26.38 2.88
C LYS A 99 -12.41 -25.28 2.94
N ILE A 100 -12.45 -24.43 3.96
CA ILE A 100 -11.29 -23.59 4.32
C ILE A 100 -10.56 -24.35 5.43
N ASN A 101 -9.93 -25.46 5.05
CA ASN A 101 -8.95 -26.09 5.91
C ASN A 101 -7.87 -25.05 6.20
N SER A 102 -7.86 -24.54 7.42
CA SER A 102 -6.80 -23.74 8.04
C SER A 102 -5.51 -24.54 8.25
N SER A 103 -5.20 -25.46 7.33
CA SER A 103 -4.06 -26.38 7.37
C SER A 103 -3.08 -26.15 6.22
N SER A 104 -3.27 -25.11 5.41
CA SER A 104 -2.29 -24.70 4.39
C SER A 104 -2.27 -23.19 4.21
N LEU A 105 -1.94 -22.44 5.28
CA LEU A 105 -1.31 -21.14 5.07
C LEU A 105 -0.04 -21.38 4.25
N LYS A 106 -0.15 -21.19 2.92
CA LYS A 106 0.93 -21.42 1.97
C LYS A 106 2.10 -20.55 2.40
N LYS A 107 3.15 -21.20 2.92
CA LYS A 107 4.34 -20.50 3.38
C LYS A 107 4.96 -19.75 2.20
N ILE A 108 5.42 -18.53 2.47
CA ILE A 108 5.97 -17.62 1.48
C ILE A 108 7.46 -17.94 1.33
N ASN A 109 7.86 -18.31 0.11
CA ASN A 109 9.26 -18.60 -0.17
C ASN A 109 10.06 -17.30 -0.32
N LEU A 110 11.06 -17.05 0.53
CA LEU A 110 11.83 -15.79 0.51
C LEU A 110 12.61 -15.54 -0.80
N ASN A 111 13.06 -16.61 -1.46
CA ASN A 111 13.85 -16.49 -2.69
C ASN A 111 12.97 -16.24 -3.91
N LYS A 112 11.76 -16.80 -3.94
CA LYS A 112 10.83 -16.66 -5.07
C LYS A 112 9.75 -15.58 -4.89
N ALA A 113 9.48 -15.16 -3.66
CA ALA A 113 8.35 -14.28 -3.38
C ALA A 113 8.47 -12.93 -4.08
N GLY A 114 7.33 -12.45 -4.57
CA GLY A 114 7.16 -11.12 -5.14
C GLY A 114 7.00 -10.05 -4.06
N ALA A 115 7.09 -8.77 -4.45
CA ALA A 115 6.92 -7.65 -3.53
C ALA A 115 5.54 -7.66 -2.83
N ALA A 116 4.48 -7.97 -3.58
CA ALA A 116 3.13 -8.05 -3.05
C ALA A 116 2.96 -9.16 -2.01
N GLU A 117 3.62 -10.31 -2.22
CA GLU A 117 3.55 -11.44 -1.29
C GLU A 117 4.30 -11.15 0.01
N LEU A 118 5.51 -10.57 -0.09
CA LEU A 118 6.28 -10.17 1.09
C LEU A 118 5.58 -9.07 1.91
N ASN A 119 4.80 -8.19 1.27
CA ASN A 119 4.01 -7.16 1.94
C ASN A 119 2.81 -7.73 2.72
N ARG A 120 2.37 -8.96 2.41
CA ARG A 120 1.32 -9.64 3.20
C ARG A 120 1.83 -10.12 4.56
N LEU A 121 3.14 -10.13 4.78
CA LEU A 121 3.71 -10.56 6.05
C LEU A 121 3.47 -9.50 7.14
N PRO A 122 3.06 -9.91 8.37
CA PRO A 122 2.77 -8.97 9.44
C PRO A 122 4.02 -8.18 9.84
N GLY A 123 3.93 -6.84 9.77
CA GLY A 123 5.04 -5.94 10.13
C GLY A 123 6.06 -5.70 9.02
N PHE A 124 5.80 -6.18 7.80
CA PHE A 124 6.58 -5.91 6.60
C PHE A 124 5.83 -4.91 5.73
N GLY A 125 6.38 -3.70 5.62
CA GLY A 125 5.87 -2.67 4.74
C GLY A 125 6.76 -2.47 3.51
N PRO A 126 6.43 -1.50 2.63
CA PRO A 126 7.14 -1.29 1.36
C PRO A 126 8.64 -1.11 1.52
N LYS A 127 9.10 -0.44 2.60
CA LYS A 127 10.53 -0.27 2.89
C LYS A 127 11.23 -1.58 3.24
N SER A 128 10.62 -2.42 4.08
CA SER A 128 11.20 -3.73 4.46
C SER A 128 11.21 -4.67 3.27
N VAL A 129 10.14 -4.69 2.48
CA VAL A 129 10.04 -5.49 1.26
C VAL A 129 11.10 -5.08 0.23
N ALA A 130 11.27 -3.77 -0.01
CA ALA A 130 12.31 -3.27 -0.91
C ALA A 130 13.71 -3.71 -0.45
N ALA A 131 13.98 -3.62 0.85
CA ALA A 131 15.27 -4.03 1.41
C ALA A 131 15.53 -5.55 1.28
N ILE A 132 14.49 -6.39 1.37
CA ILE A 132 14.60 -7.84 1.13
C ILE A 132 14.93 -8.13 -0.33
N ILE A 133 14.25 -7.48 -1.27
CA ILE A 133 14.49 -7.66 -2.70
C ILE A 133 15.91 -7.19 -3.05
N GLU A 134 16.33 -6.05 -2.52
CA GLU A 134 17.69 -5.53 -2.70
C GLU A 134 18.75 -6.48 -2.13
N TYR A 135 18.53 -7.00 -0.92
CA TYR A 135 19.41 -8.00 -0.31
C TYR A 135 19.50 -9.26 -1.19
N ARG A 136 18.37 -9.77 -1.68
CA ARG A 136 18.29 -10.92 -2.58
C ARG A 136 19.11 -10.69 -3.85
N SER A 137 18.97 -9.54 -4.49
CA SER A 137 19.72 -9.20 -5.70
C SER A 137 21.23 -9.07 -5.46
N LYS A 138 21.65 -8.54 -4.31
CA LYS A 138 23.08 -8.37 -3.98
C LYS A 138 23.77 -9.65 -3.53
N LYS A 139 23.07 -10.50 -2.78
CA LYS A 139 23.63 -11.73 -2.19
C LYS A 139 23.33 -12.99 -3.01
N GLY A 140 22.46 -12.89 -4.01
CA GLY A 140 22.04 -14.01 -4.85
C GLY A 140 20.98 -14.90 -4.20
N GLY A 141 20.33 -14.46 -3.12
CA GLY A 141 19.35 -15.26 -2.37
C GLY A 141 19.60 -15.28 -0.86
N PHE A 142 18.68 -15.92 -0.14
CA PHE A 142 18.78 -16.29 1.26
C PHE A 142 19.15 -17.77 1.37
N LYS A 143 20.20 -18.09 2.14
CA LYS A 143 20.57 -19.47 2.47
C LYS A 143 19.98 -19.91 3.81
N SER A 144 19.70 -18.95 4.69
CA SER A 144 19.04 -19.19 5.97
C SER A 144 18.01 -18.10 6.29
N ILE A 145 17.00 -18.45 7.10
CA ILE A 145 15.98 -17.50 7.56
C ILE A 145 16.61 -16.39 8.42
N ASN A 146 17.69 -16.70 9.14
CA ASN A 146 18.37 -15.75 10.02
C ASN A 146 19.06 -14.60 9.26
N GLU A 147 19.36 -14.77 7.98
CA GLU A 147 19.94 -13.70 7.15
C GLU A 147 19.02 -12.49 7.00
N LEU A 148 17.72 -12.64 7.25
CA LEU A 148 16.79 -11.52 7.33
C LEU A 148 17.20 -10.50 8.41
N LEU A 149 17.93 -10.91 9.45
CA LEU A 149 18.44 -10.01 10.49
C LEU A 149 19.57 -9.09 10.01
N ASN A 150 20.22 -9.41 8.89
CA ASN A 150 21.24 -8.55 8.28
C ASN A 150 20.62 -7.33 7.57
N ILE A 151 19.29 -7.32 7.40
CA ILE A 151 18.56 -6.28 6.69
C ILE A 151 18.13 -5.20 7.68
N LYS A 152 18.50 -3.95 7.39
CA LYS A 152 18.14 -2.79 8.22
C LYS A 152 16.61 -2.69 8.39
N GLY A 153 16.14 -2.74 9.63
CA GLY A 153 14.72 -2.62 9.99
C GLY A 153 13.96 -3.94 10.12
N ILE A 154 14.64 -5.08 9.99
CA ILE A 154 14.16 -6.41 10.35
C ILE A 154 14.92 -6.86 11.60
N GLY A 155 14.20 -6.97 12.71
CA GLY A 155 14.75 -7.45 13.98
C GLY A 155 14.13 -8.77 14.41
N ILE A 156 14.66 -9.35 15.48
CA ILE A 156 14.25 -10.66 16.05
C ILE A 156 12.74 -10.72 16.26
N LYS A 157 12.15 -9.67 16.86
CA LYS A 157 10.69 -9.59 17.09
C LYS A 157 9.84 -9.69 15.83
N LYS A 158 10.31 -9.16 14.69
CA LYS A 158 9.60 -9.27 13.42
C LYS A 158 9.79 -10.65 12.82
N LEU A 159 11.01 -11.17 12.88
CA LEU A 159 11.36 -12.49 12.37
C LEU A 159 10.54 -13.59 13.04
N ASP A 160 10.42 -13.56 14.37
CA ASP A 160 9.67 -14.58 15.13
C ASP A 160 8.19 -14.64 14.73
N LYS A 161 7.57 -13.49 14.45
CA LYS A 161 6.18 -13.42 14.00
C LYS A 161 5.95 -14.07 12.63
N ILE A 162 6.96 -14.06 11.78
CA ILE A 162 6.84 -14.55 10.40
C ILE A 162 7.51 -15.90 10.18
N ARG A 163 8.28 -16.41 11.15
CA ARG A 163 9.08 -17.63 11.02
C ARG A 163 8.26 -18.84 10.56
N ASN A 164 7.01 -18.94 11.03
CA ASN A 164 6.10 -20.02 10.67
C ASN A 164 5.40 -19.80 9.31
N LEU A 165 5.48 -18.59 8.76
CA LEU A 165 4.84 -18.17 7.51
C LEU A 165 5.78 -18.15 6.31
N ILE A 166 7.08 -18.39 6.52
CA ILE A 166 8.11 -18.31 5.48
C ILE A 166 8.84 -19.64 5.29
N THR A 167 9.36 -19.85 4.09
CA THR A 167 10.23 -20.99 3.74
C THR A 167 11.39 -20.53 2.84
N LEU A 168 12.36 -21.43 2.70
CA LEU A 168 13.39 -21.39 1.67
C LEU A 168 13.11 -22.50 0.66
N ASP A 169 13.67 -22.35 -0.55
CA ASP A 169 13.78 -23.46 -1.51
C ASP A 169 14.93 -24.39 -1.15
#